data_AF-A0A9X2XT34-F1
#
_entry.id   AF-A0A9X2XT34-F1
#
_cell.length_a   1.000
_cell.length_b   1.000
_cell.length_c   1.000
_cell.angle_alpha   90.00
_cell.angle_beta   90.00
_cell.angle_gamma   90.00
#
_symmetry.space_group_name_H-M   'P 1'
#
loop_
_entity.id
_entity.type
_entity.pdbx_description
1 polymer ?
#
loop_
_entity_poly.entity_id
_entity_poly.type
_entity_poly.pdbx_seq_one_letter_code
_entity_poly.pdbx_strand_id
1 'polypeptide(L)'
;MDLLKYEFMKSAQGSINDLIGQLVRGMRHIYYNVTIDQYSASLPELQEIEQILQREDQELGREPRNYLKEILEELEAESKLESKLLEEIERSAKTIVSALYEPDFSLEDFGYDFKKSEATYWLEFYGYKKNKGVDSSLLIVRDVFKSICYKHGIIFIDSTLDEE
;
A
#
# COMPACT_ATOMS: atom_id res chain seq x y z
N MET A 1 15.82 8.49 -7.87
CA MET A 1 16.00 7.12 -8.42
C MET A 1 15.19 6.22 -7.51
N ASP A 2 14.25 5.42 -8.00
CA ASP A 2 13.34 4.59 -7.18
C ASP A 2 14.11 3.80 -6.11
N LEU A 3 14.01 4.27 -4.86
CA LEU A 3 14.66 3.71 -3.67
C LEU A 3 13.80 2.64 -3.03
N LEU A 4 12.47 2.76 -3.09
CA LEU A 4 11.57 1.79 -2.47
C LEU A 4 11.81 0.36 -2.97
N LYS A 5 12.24 0.17 -4.22
CA LYS A 5 12.59 -1.15 -4.76
C LYS A 5 13.66 -1.92 -3.96
N TYR A 6 14.53 -1.23 -3.22
CA TYR A 6 15.59 -1.87 -2.43
C TYR A 6 15.06 -2.54 -1.16
N GLU A 7 13.82 -2.27 -0.77
CA GLU A 7 13.15 -2.93 0.36
C GLU A 7 13.16 -4.46 0.23
N PHE A 8 12.96 -4.94 -1.00
CA PHE A 8 12.79 -6.36 -1.34
C PHE A 8 14.02 -6.96 -2.05
N MET A 9 15.07 -6.17 -2.27
CA MET A 9 16.26 -6.62 -2.97
C MET A 9 17.14 -7.46 -2.06
N LYS A 10 17.42 -8.71 -2.45
CA LYS A 10 18.44 -9.53 -1.79
C LYS A 10 19.82 -8.98 -2.12
N SER A 11 20.57 -8.61 -1.09
CA SER A 11 21.93 -8.08 -1.22
C SER A 11 22.83 -8.61 -0.10
N ALA A 12 24.15 -8.53 -0.29
CA ALA A 12 25.09 -8.95 0.73
C ALA A 12 25.02 -8.00 1.93
N GLN A 13 25.03 -8.54 3.15
CA GLN A 13 24.96 -7.74 4.37
C GLN A 13 26.10 -6.71 4.41
N GLY A 14 25.75 -5.46 4.73
CA GLY A 14 26.69 -4.34 4.77
C GLY A 14 27.08 -3.76 3.41
N SER A 15 26.55 -4.29 2.30
CA SER A 15 26.70 -3.65 0.99
C SER A 15 25.86 -2.36 0.91
N ILE A 16 26.22 -1.46 0.00
CA ILE A 16 25.46 -0.22 -0.27
C ILE A 16 23.96 -0.52 -0.48
N ASN A 17 23.63 -1.56 -1.25
CA ASN A 17 22.24 -1.94 -1.50
C ASN A 17 21.53 -2.45 -0.24
N ASP A 18 22.24 -3.14 0.66
CA ASP A 18 21.69 -3.60 1.93
C ASP A 18 21.40 -2.42 2.85
N LEU A 19 22.33 -1.46 2.94
CA LEU A 19 22.18 -0.23 3.72
C LEU A 19 21.00 0.61 3.21
N ILE A 20 20.83 0.75 1.89
CA ILE A 20 19.65 1.40 1.29
C ILE A 20 18.37 0.62 1.68
N GLY A 21 18.37 -0.71 1.59
CA GLY A 21 17.23 -1.53 1.99
C GLY A 21 16.88 -1.40 3.47
N GLN A 22 17.88 -1.28 4.35
CA GLN A 22 17.69 -1.01 5.78
C GLN A 22 17.05 0.36 6.00
N LEU A 23 17.52 1.41 5.30
CA LEU A 23 16.90 2.74 5.36
C LEU A 23 15.44 2.72 4.93
N VAL A 24 15.14 2.05 3.81
CA VAL A 24 13.76 1.97 3.29
C VAL A 24 12.84 1.27 4.29
N ARG A 25 13.24 0.10 4.81
CA ARG A 25 12.45 -0.64 5.80
C ARG A 25 12.25 0.16 7.09
N GLY A 26 13.30 0.82 7.57
CA GLY A 26 13.25 1.67 8.75
C GLY A 26 12.31 2.86 8.56
N MET A 27 12.47 3.60 7.45
CA MET A 27 11.60 4.73 7.12
C MET A 27 10.15 4.31 6.91
N ARG A 28 9.88 3.18 6.25
CA ARG A 28 8.51 2.67 6.07
C ARG A 28 7.89 2.28 7.41
N HIS A 29 8.63 1.59 8.27
CA HIS A 29 8.15 1.27 9.62
C HIS A 29 7.80 2.55 10.37
N ILE A 30 8.69 3.56 10.28
CA ILE A 30 8.49 4.86 10.91
C ILE A 30 7.24 5.57 10.38
N TYR A 31 7.05 5.58 9.07
CA TYR A 31 5.96 6.30 8.41
C TYR A 31 4.58 5.73 8.74
N TYR A 32 4.45 4.40 8.83
CA TYR A 32 3.14 3.75 8.97
C TYR A 32 2.78 3.29 10.39
N ASN A 33 3.77 3.02 11.27
CA ASN A 33 3.50 2.19 12.46
C ASN A 33 3.86 2.82 13.81
N VAL A 34 4.42 4.03 13.85
CA VAL A 34 4.93 4.61 15.11
C VAL A 34 4.39 6.01 15.37
N THR A 35 4.33 6.34 16.66
CA THR A 35 3.96 7.67 17.15
C THR A 35 5.12 8.67 17.00
N ILE A 36 4.83 9.96 17.14
CA ILE A 36 5.84 11.04 17.08
C ILE A 36 6.99 10.83 18.08
N ASP A 37 6.72 10.23 19.24
CA ASP A 37 7.74 9.96 20.25
C ASP A 37 8.69 8.84 19.83
N GLN A 38 8.16 7.78 19.20
CA GLN A 38 8.94 6.68 18.65
C GLN A 38 9.70 7.08 17.38
N TYR A 39 9.13 7.96 16.57
CA TYR A 39 9.81 8.60 15.43
C TYR A 39 11.11 9.27 15.87
N SER A 40 11.06 10.06 16.96
CA SER A 40 12.22 10.79 17.47
C SER A 40 13.31 9.87 18.01
N ALA A 41 12.95 8.68 18.49
CA ALA A 41 13.90 7.69 19.02
C ALA A 41 14.61 6.88 17.91
N SER A 42 13.92 6.60 16.80
CA SER A 42 14.46 5.77 15.70
C SER A 42 15.17 6.58 14.60
N LEU A 43 14.90 7.88 14.48
CA LEU A 43 15.52 8.73 13.47
C LEU A 43 17.07 8.79 13.54
N PRO A 44 17.72 8.85 14.73
CA PRO A 44 19.19 8.90 14.81
C PRO A 44 19.87 7.69 14.16
N GLU A 45 19.36 6.48 14.37
CA GLU A 45 19.92 5.25 13.78
C GLU A 45 19.86 5.30 12.24
N LEU A 46 18.76 5.82 11.68
CA LEU A 46 18.64 5.98 10.23
C LEU A 46 19.55 7.08 9.69
N GLN A 47 19.78 8.16 10.44
CA GLN A 47 20.74 9.20 10.07
C GLN A 47 22.18 8.67 10.04
N GLU A 48 22.55 7.77 10.94
CA GLU A 48 23.87 7.12 10.91
C GLU A 48 24.05 6.29 9.64
N ILE A 49 23.04 5.52 9.23
CA ILE A 49 23.08 4.74 7.98
C ILE A 49 23.14 5.67 6.76
N GLU A 50 22.38 6.77 6.75
CA GLU A 50 22.45 7.78 5.68
C GLU A 50 23.85 8.41 5.58
N GLN A 51 24.49 8.73 6.69
CA GLN A 51 25.86 9.26 6.71
C GLN A 51 26.88 8.26 6.16
N ILE A 52 26.70 6.96 6.42
CA ILE A 52 27.54 5.92 5.82
C ILE A 52 27.36 5.92 4.30
N LEU A 53 26.12 5.91 3.82
CA LEU A 53 25.83 5.92 2.38
C LEU A 53 26.36 7.17 1.66
N GLN A 54 26.21 8.35 2.27
CA GLN A 54 26.72 9.60 1.73
C GLN A 54 28.24 9.61 1.63
N ARG A 55 28.94 8.98 2.59
CA ARG A 55 30.40 8.82 2.56
C ARG A 55 30.84 7.87 1.44
N GLU A 56 30.17 6.73 1.30
CA GLU A 56 30.42 5.78 0.21
C GLU A 56 30.19 6.44 -1.16
N ASP A 57 29.14 7.24 -1.31
CA ASP A 57 28.90 8.00 -2.54
C ASP A 57 30.02 9.02 -2.82
N GLN A 58 30.50 9.73 -1.80
CA GLN A 58 31.63 10.65 -1.93
C GLN A 58 32.91 9.93 -2.36
N GLU A 59 33.22 8.78 -1.75
CA GLU A 59 34.38 7.95 -2.10
C GLU A 59 34.30 7.43 -3.54
N LEU A 60 33.08 7.17 -4.03
CA LEU A 60 32.80 6.76 -5.41
C LEU A 60 32.69 7.93 -6.39
N GLY A 61 32.85 9.18 -5.94
CA GLY A 61 32.74 10.38 -6.78
C GLY A 61 31.33 10.65 -7.30
N ARG A 62 30.29 10.21 -6.58
CA ARG A 62 28.88 10.44 -6.90
C ARG A 62 28.38 11.74 -6.28
N GLU A 63 27.32 12.27 -6.87
CA GLU A 63 26.65 13.46 -6.35
C GLU A 63 26.06 13.21 -4.95
N PRO A 64 26.10 14.22 -4.05
CA PRO A 64 25.50 14.12 -2.72
C PRO A 64 24.01 13.81 -2.80
N ARG A 65 23.56 12.87 -1.97
CA ARG A 65 22.18 12.39 -1.95
C ARG A 65 21.56 12.45 -0.56
N ASN A 66 20.30 12.87 -0.47
CA ASN A 66 19.53 12.86 0.76
C ASN A 66 18.58 11.65 0.74
N TYR A 67 19.10 10.50 1.11
CA TYR A 67 18.40 9.21 1.07
C TYR A 67 17.10 9.23 1.88
N LEU A 68 17.13 9.73 3.12
CA LEU A 68 15.93 9.75 3.97
C LEU A 68 14.82 10.59 3.36
N LYS A 69 15.18 11.76 2.81
CA LYS A 69 14.23 12.67 2.17
C LYS A 69 13.62 12.04 0.91
N GLU A 70 14.44 11.44 0.05
CA GLU A 70 13.95 10.78 -1.17
C GLU A 70 13.03 9.59 -0.85
N ILE A 71 13.39 8.77 0.15
CA ILE A 71 12.53 7.67 0.60
C ILE A 71 11.19 8.21 1.10
N LEU A 72 11.19 9.29 1.90
CA LEU A 72 9.95 9.90 2.40
C LEU A 72 9.07 10.42 1.24
N GLU A 73 9.67 11.10 0.27
CA GLU A 73 8.95 11.61 -0.92
C GLU A 73 8.35 10.47 -1.75
N GLU A 74 9.06 9.35 -1.90
CA GLU A 74 8.55 8.16 -2.60
C GLU A 74 7.41 7.47 -1.82
N LEU A 75 7.51 7.36 -0.49
CA LEU A 75 6.43 6.84 0.37
C LEU A 75 5.17 7.70 0.29
N GLU A 76 5.31 9.03 0.28
CA GLU A 76 4.17 9.94 0.11
C GLU A 76 3.52 9.80 -1.28
N ALA A 77 4.34 9.67 -2.34
CA ALA A 77 3.83 9.48 -3.70
C ALA A 77 3.08 8.14 -3.83
N GLU A 78 3.63 7.08 -3.21
CA GLU A 78 3.00 5.77 -3.11
C GLU A 78 1.65 5.85 -2.39
N SER A 79 1.59 6.44 -1.19
CA SER A 79 0.35 6.58 -0.42
C SER A 79 -0.73 7.37 -1.17
N LYS A 80 -0.34 8.42 -1.91
CA LYS A 80 -1.26 9.19 -2.77
C LYS A 80 -1.81 8.36 -3.93
N LEU A 81 -0.99 7.48 -4.52
CA LEU A 81 -1.42 6.60 -5.59
C LEU A 81 -2.41 5.56 -5.08
N GLU A 82 -2.16 5.00 -3.91
CA GLU A 82 -3.06 4.04 -3.25
C GLU A 82 -4.42 4.63 -2.95
N SER A 83 -4.44 5.84 -2.38
CA SER A 83 -5.68 6.57 -2.09
C SER A 83 -6.50 6.81 -3.37
N LYS A 84 -5.84 7.22 -4.46
CA LYS A 84 -6.51 7.43 -5.76
C LYS A 84 -7.06 6.14 -6.35
N LEU A 85 -6.32 5.04 -6.23
CA LEU A 85 -6.73 3.74 -6.75
C LEU A 85 -7.97 3.23 -6.00
N LEU A 86 -7.98 3.35 -4.68
CA LEU A 86 -9.15 3.02 -3.85
C LEU A 86 -10.37 3.85 -4.21
N GLU A 87 -10.22 5.18 -4.28
CA GLU A 87 -11.30 6.09 -4.70
C GLU A 87 -11.85 5.74 -6.09
N GLU A 88 -10.99 5.37 -7.03
CA GLU A 88 -11.40 4.97 -8.37
C GLU A 88 -12.20 3.66 -8.37
N ILE A 89 -11.78 2.68 -7.56
CA ILE A 89 -12.48 1.40 -7.41
C ILE A 89 -13.87 1.65 -6.83
N GLU A 90 -13.97 2.39 -5.72
CA GLU A 90 -15.24 2.70 -5.07
C GLU A 90 -16.17 3.48 -5.99
N ARG A 91 -15.67 4.52 -6.66
CA ARG A 91 -16.46 5.30 -7.62
C ARG A 91 -16.97 4.44 -8.76
N SER A 92 -16.12 3.57 -9.31
CA SER A 92 -16.49 2.68 -10.41
C SER A 92 -17.53 1.65 -9.96
N ALA A 93 -17.36 1.07 -8.77
CA ALA A 93 -18.29 0.12 -8.19
C ALA A 93 -19.66 0.77 -7.96
N LYS A 94 -19.69 1.95 -7.34
CA LYS A 94 -20.93 2.71 -7.11
C LYS A 94 -21.64 3.02 -8.43
N THR A 95 -20.91 3.52 -9.41
CA THR A 95 -21.48 3.89 -10.71
C THR A 95 -22.10 2.69 -11.42
N ILE A 96 -21.41 1.55 -11.44
CA ILE A 96 -21.91 0.34 -12.11
C ILE A 96 -23.09 -0.24 -11.34
N VAL A 97 -23.00 -0.36 -10.02
CA VAL A 97 -24.08 -0.97 -9.23
C VAL A 97 -25.33 -0.08 -9.23
N SER A 98 -25.20 1.24 -9.08
CA SER A 98 -26.35 2.16 -9.18
C SER A 98 -26.94 2.27 -10.59
N ALA A 99 -26.23 1.81 -11.62
CA ALA A 99 -26.80 1.67 -12.97
C ALA A 99 -27.57 0.35 -13.13
N LEU A 100 -27.19 -0.69 -12.38
CA LEU A 100 -27.82 -2.01 -12.40
C LEU A 100 -29.00 -2.12 -11.42
N TYR A 101 -28.93 -1.42 -10.29
CA TYR A 101 -29.97 -1.32 -9.27
C TYR A 101 -30.37 0.15 -9.10
N GLU A 102 -31.66 0.39 -8.85
CA GLU A 102 -32.22 1.70 -8.55
C GLU A 102 -31.37 2.51 -7.52
N PRO A 103 -31.47 3.86 -7.50
CA PRO A 103 -30.52 4.77 -6.85
C PRO A 103 -30.26 4.61 -5.34
N ASP A 104 -30.95 3.72 -4.63
CA ASP A 104 -30.83 3.50 -3.19
C ASP A 104 -29.67 2.56 -2.78
N PHE A 105 -28.82 2.17 -3.73
CA PHE A 105 -27.65 1.33 -3.44
C PHE A 105 -26.55 2.10 -2.68
N SER A 106 -26.18 1.61 -1.49
CA SER A 106 -25.06 2.12 -0.70
C SER A 106 -23.90 1.13 -0.61
N LEU A 107 -22.72 1.52 -1.10
CA LEU A 107 -21.48 0.76 -0.89
C LEU A 107 -21.11 0.63 0.59
N GLU A 108 -21.57 1.55 1.44
CA GLU A 108 -21.27 1.54 2.87
C GLU A 108 -21.83 0.31 3.60
N ASP A 109 -22.85 -0.34 3.02
CA ASP A 109 -23.43 -1.58 3.54
C ASP A 109 -22.51 -2.80 3.37
N PHE A 110 -21.46 -2.70 2.55
CA PHE A 110 -20.53 -3.79 2.24
C PHE A 110 -19.19 -3.60 2.96
N GLY A 111 -18.66 -4.68 3.51
CA GLY A 111 -17.34 -4.76 4.10
C GLY A 111 -16.33 -5.15 3.04
N TYR A 112 -15.29 -4.33 2.89
CA TYR A 112 -14.12 -4.64 2.10
C TYR A 112 -12.91 -3.89 2.66
N ASP A 113 -11.73 -4.47 2.54
CA ASP A 113 -10.47 -3.84 2.86
C ASP A 113 -9.57 -3.82 1.62
N PHE A 114 -8.98 -2.66 1.36
CA PHE A 114 -7.92 -2.53 0.37
C PHE A 114 -6.57 -2.66 1.07
N LYS A 115 -5.77 -3.62 0.63
CA LYS A 115 -4.52 -4.00 1.26
C LYS A 115 -3.40 -4.10 0.24
N LYS A 116 -2.18 -4.06 0.75
CA LYS A 116 -0.95 -4.15 -0.03
C LYS A 116 0.12 -4.92 0.72
N SER A 117 0.93 -5.63 -0.05
CA SER A 117 2.20 -6.20 0.37
C SER A 117 3.13 -6.15 -0.84
N GLU A 118 4.34 -5.62 -0.62
CA GLU A 118 5.32 -5.41 -1.68
C GLU A 118 4.74 -4.58 -2.84
N ALA A 119 4.86 -5.06 -4.08
CA ALA A 119 4.27 -4.45 -5.27
C ALA A 119 2.86 -4.98 -5.61
N THR A 120 2.25 -5.76 -4.72
CA THR A 120 0.98 -6.44 -4.96
C THR A 120 -0.14 -5.78 -4.19
N TYR A 121 -1.17 -5.32 -4.92
CA TYR A 121 -2.41 -4.79 -4.38
C TYR A 121 -3.47 -5.89 -4.33
N TRP A 122 -4.23 -5.95 -3.24
CA TRP A 122 -5.43 -6.77 -3.19
C TRP A 122 -6.59 -6.07 -2.48
N LEU A 123 -7.79 -6.46 -2.87
CA LEU A 123 -9.02 -6.08 -2.20
C LEU A 123 -9.63 -7.35 -1.62
N GLU A 124 -9.84 -7.36 -0.31
CA GLU A 124 -10.51 -8.42 0.42
C GLU A 124 -11.97 -8.02 0.64
N PHE A 125 -12.91 -8.82 0.16
CA PHE A 125 -14.33 -8.54 0.21
C PHE A 125 -15.01 -9.48 1.20
N TYR A 126 -15.68 -8.91 2.21
CA TYR A 126 -16.30 -9.62 3.32
C TYR A 126 -17.82 -9.76 3.19
N GLY A 127 -18.41 -9.12 2.18
CA GLY A 127 -19.85 -9.10 1.97
C GLY A 127 -20.57 -8.03 2.77
N TYR A 128 -21.71 -8.33 3.38
CA TYR A 128 -22.46 -7.30 4.12
C TYR A 128 -21.81 -7.02 5.48
N LYS A 129 -21.64 -5.73 5.86
CA LYS A 129 -21.18 -5.36 7.22
C LYS A 129 -22.15 -5.77 8.32
N LYS A 130 -23.44 -5.83 7.99
CA LYS A 130 -24.49 -6.34 8.87
C LYS A 130 -24.74 -7.78 8.48
N ASN A 131 -24.94 -8.66 9.48
CA ASN A 131 -25.16 -10.08 9.26
C ASN A 131 -26.48 -10.33 8.48
N LYS A 132 -26.39 -10.21 7.17
CA LYS A 132 -27.42 -10.46 6.16
C LYS A 132 -26.93 -11.67 5.37
N GLY A 133 -27.80 -12.65 5.17
CA GLY A 133 -27.46 -13.82 4.35
C GLY A 133 -27.08 -13.43 2.91
N VAL A 134 -26.51 -14.38 2.18
CA VAL A 134 -26.14 -14.20 0.77
C VAL A 134 -27.40 -14.00 -0.09
N ASP A 135 -27.47 -12.88 -0.81
CA ASP A 135 -28.55 -12.56 -1.76
C ASP A 135 -28.01 -12.15 -3.14
N SER A 136 -28.91 -11.93 -4.09
CA SER A 136 -28.56 -11.54 -5.47
C SER A 136 -27.81 -10.21 -5.55
N SER A 137 -28.09 -9.28 -4.64
CA SER A 137 -27.44 -7.97 -4.61
C SER A 137 -25.98 -8.12 -4.20
N LEU A 138 -25.70 -8.94 -3.19
CA LEU A 138 -24.33 -9.26 -2.76
C LEU A 138 -23.50 -9.88 -3.90
N LEU A 139 -24.08 -10.83 -4.64
CA LEU A 139 -23.41 -11.48 -5.77
C LEU A 139 -23.03 -10.47 -6.86
N ILE A 140 -23.93 -9.53 -7.17
CA ILE A 140 -23.69 -8.50 -8.19
C ILE A 140 -22.60 -7.53 -7.73
N VAL A 141 -22.65 -7.08 -6.48
CA VAL A 141 -21.62 -6.18 -5.91
C VAL A 141 -20.26 -6.85 -5.95
N ARG A 142 -20.18 -8.10 -5.47
CA ARG A 142 -18.95 -8.90 -5.53
C ARG A 142 -18.41 -8.99 -6.95
N ASP A 143 -19.25 -9.32 -7.93
CA ASP A 143 -18.82 -9.49 -9.32
C ASP A 143 -18.38 -8.16 -9.95
N VAL A 144 -18.98 -7.04 -9.56
CA VAL A 144 -18.54 -5.69 -9.96
C VAL A 144 -17.17 -5.36 -9.36
N PHE A 145 -16.98 -5.53 -8.05
CA PHE A 145 -15.68 -5.31 -7.41
C PHE A 145 -14.59 -6.19 -8.03
N LYS A 146 -14.87 -7.47 -8.25
CA LYS A 146 -13.96 -8.41 -8.92
C LYS A 146 -13.57 -7.92 -10.31
N SER A 147 -14.54 -7.49 -11.10
CA SER A 147 -14.32 -6.99 -12.47
C SER A 147 -13.46 -5.73 -12.49
N ILE A 148 -13.70 -4.79 -11.56
CA ILE A 148 -12.90 -3.57 -11.43
C ILE A 148 -11.48 -3.91 -10.98
N CYS A 149 -11.31 -4.77 -9.97
CA CYS A 149 -9.99 -5.19 -9.51
C CYS A 149 -9.15 -5.79 -10.64
N TYR A 150 -9.74 -6.67 -11.46
CA TYR A 150 -9.06 -7.24 -12.63
C TYR A 150 -8.66 -6.20 -13.67
N LYS A 151 -9.49 -5.20 -13.93
CA LYS A 151 -9.14 -4.09 -14.83
C LYS A 151 -7.88 -3.33 -14.35
N HIS A 152 -7.69 -3.21 -13.04
CA HIS A 152 -6.57 -2.49 -12.44
C HIS A 152 -5.39 -3.39 -12.03
N GLY A 153 -5.43 -4.69 -12.33
CA GLY A 153 -4.37 -5.63 -11.95
C GLY A 153 -4.29 -5.90 -10.44
N ILE A 154 -5.39 -5.70 -9.73
CA ILE A 154 -5.52 -5.87 -8.28
C ILE A 154 -6.07 -7.27 -8.03
N ILE A 155 -5.48 -7.99 -7.07
CA ILE A 155 -5.97 -9.30 -6.65
C ILE A 155 -7.29 -9.11 -5.90
N PHE A 156 -8.33 -9.85 -6.27
CA PHE A 156 -9.59 -9.86 -5.55
C PHE A 156 -9.68 -11.13 -4.71
N ILE A 157 -9.84 -10.96 -3.40
CA ILE A 157 -10.04 -12.04 -2.42
C ILE A 157 -11.49 -11.98 -1.95
N ASP A 158 -12.21 -13.09 -2.12
CA ASP A 158 -13.59 -13.23 -1.67
C ASP A 158 -13.63 -14.08 -0.40
N SER A 159 -13.87 -13.44 0.75
CA SER A 159 -13.95 -14.09 2.06
C SER A 159 -15.39 -14.26 2.54
N THR A 160 -16.38 -14.06 1.65
CA THR A 160 -17.81 -14.17 2.00
C THR A 160 -18.26 -15.56 2.44
N LEU A 161 -17.39 -16.57 2.33
CA LEU A 161 -17.65 -17.98 2.67
C LEU A 161 -16.78 -18.51 3.83
N ASP A 162 -15.88 -17.70 4.42
CA ASP A 162 -14.92 -18.16 5.44
C ASP A 162 -15.49 -18.13 6.88
N GLU A 163 -16.79 -17.82 7.06
CA GLU A 163 -17.52 -17.99 8.31
C GLU A 163 -18.28 -19.34 8.33
N GLU A 164 -17.56 -20.46 8.46
CA GLU A 164 -18.07 -21.73 9.02
C GLU A 164 -17.36 -22.07 10.34
#